data_AF-A0A954I340-F1
#
_entry.id   AF-A0A954I340-F1
#
_cell.length_a   1.000
_cell.length_b   1.000
_cell.length_c   1.000
_cell.angle_alpha   90.00
_cell.angle_beta   90.00
_cell.angle_gamma   90.00
#
_symmetry.space_group_name_H-M   'P 1'
#
loop_
_entity.id
_entity.type
_entity.pdbx_description
1 polymer ?
#
loop_
_entity_poly.entity_id
_entity_poly.type
_entity_poly.pdbx_seq_one_letter_code
_entity_poly.pdbx_strand_id
1 'polypeptide(L)'
;EEVDELELHISVLSDSQPIPMVTEADLLGQLRPGIDGVILIESDLRQQGLFLPSVWEQIPEPRAFVRRLKRKAGLPENYWSPWMQAKRFTVEAFGDEASVATPECGSPSS
;
A
#
# COMPACT_ATOMS: atom_id res chain seq x y z
N GLU A 1 -5.27 -19.24 29.11
CA GLU A 1 -4.22 -19.32 28.06
C GLU A 1 -4.94 -19.34 26.73
N GLU A 2 -4.95 -18.23 26.01
CA GLU A 2 -5.56 -18.16 24.68
C GLU A 2 -4.45 -17.81 23.70
N VAL A 3 -4.09 -18.82 22.91
CA VAL A 3 -3.14 -18.75 21.81
C VAL A 3 -3.80 -18.00 20.68
N ASP A 4 -3.63 -16.71 20.71
CA ASP A 4 -4.17 -15.83 19.68
C ASP A 4 -3.40 -16.07 18.36
N GLU A 5 -4.19 -16.56 17.42
CA GLU A 5 -3.85 -17.19 16.16
C GLU A 5 -3.29 -16.12 15.20
N LEU A 6 -2.04 -15.71 15.41
CA LEU A 6 -1.30 -14.88 14.47
C LEU A 6 -0.95 -15.71 13.23
N GLU A 7 -1.87 -15.70 12.26
CA GLU A 7 -1.55 -15.98 10.86
C GLU A 7 -0.59 -14.89 10.35
N LEU A 8 0.70 -15.09 10.64
CA LEU A 8 1.81 -14.32 10.08
C LEU A 8 1.94 -14.68 8.59
N HIS A 9 1.10 -14.08 7.76
CA HIS A 9 1.29 -14.03 6.31
C HIS A 9 2.52 -13.16 6.01
N ILE A 10 3.70 -13.78 6.02
CA ILE A 10 4.95 -13.18 5.54
C ILE A 10 4.84 -13.07 4.02
N SER A 11 4.21 -12.01 3.53
CA SER A 11 4.25 -11.64 2.13
C SER A 11 5.50 -10.82 1.89
N VAL A 12 6.40 -11.31 1.03
CA VAL A 12 7.60 -10.61 0.55
C VAL A 12 7.13 -9.45 -0.34
N LEU A 13 6.69 -8.37 0.31
CA LEU A 13 6.41 -7.07 -0.31
C LEU A 13 7.72 -6.29 -0.31
N SER A 14 7.97 -5.52 -1.38
CA SER A 14 9.06 -4.53 -1.41
C SER A 14 9.08 -3.68 -0.15
N ASP A 15 10.25 -3.17 0.24
CA ASP A 15 10.52 -2.46 1.51
C ASP A 15 9.38 -1.50 1.90
N SER A 16 8.46 -1.99 2.75
CA SER A 16 7.28 -1.23 3.13
C SER A 16 7.73 -0.11 4.06
N GLN A 17 7.55 1.15 3.64
CA GLN A 17 8.00 2.29 4.41
C GLN A 17 6.92 2.73 5.40
N PRO A 18 7.24 2.88 6.70
CA PRO A 18 6.30 3.43 7.66
C PRO A 18 5.97 4.88 7.30
N ILE A 19 4.68 5.22 7.39
CA ILE A 19 4.21 6.59 7.18
C ILE A 19 4.13 7.25 8.56
N PRO A 20 4.91 8.30 8.82
CA PRO A 20 4.85 9.01 10.09
C PRO A 20 3.52 9.78 10.15
N MET A 21 2.53 9.24 10.86
CA MET A 21 1.22 9.86 11.00
C MET A 21 0.89 10.07 12.48
N VAL A 22 0.43 11.28 12.82
CA VAL A 22 -0.05 11.59 14.18
C VAL A 22 -1.58 11.56 14.24
N THR A 23 -2.23 11.90 13.12
CA THR A 23 -3.69 11.96 13.01
C THR A 23 -4.14 11.36 11.69
N GLU A 24 -5.43 11.01 11.62
CA GLU A 24 -6.03 10.52 10.37
C GLU A 24 -5.84 11.52 9.23
N ALA A 25 -5.99 12.82 9.50
CA ALA A 25 -5.80 13.86 8.49
C ALA A 25 -4.38 13.89 7.91
N ASP A 26 -3.38 13.64 8.77
CA ASP A 26 -1.97 13.62 8.37
C ASP A 26 -1.67 12.42 7.45
N LEU A 27 -2.20 11.24 7.79
CA LEU A 27 -2.16 10.07 6.91
C LEU A 27 -2.76 10.43 5.54
N LEU A 28 -3.98 10.97 5.52
CA LEU A 28 -4.69 11.29 4.29
C LEU A 28 -3.95 12.29 3.40
N GLY A 29 -3.22 13.24 3.99
CA GLY A 29 -2.40 14.21 3.26
C GLY A 29 -1.12 13.62 2.67
N GLN A 30 -0.63 12.51 3.21
CA GLN A 30 0.59 11.83 2.75
C GLN A 30 0.36 10.73 1.72
N LEU A 31 -0.88 10.21 1.63
CA LEU A 31 -1.25 9.16 0.67
C LEU A 31 -1.26 9.68 -0.78
N ARG A 32 -0.78 8.86 -1.72
CA ARG A 32 -0.79 9.16 -3.15
C ARG A 32 -1.74 8.22 -3.90
N PRO A 33 -2.93 8.68 -4.26
CA PRO A 33 -3.89 7.91 -5.03
C PRO A 33 -3.29 7.43 -6.36
N GLY A 34 -3.47 6.14 -6.67
CA GLY A 34 -3.05 5.51 -7.92
C GLY A 34 -1.59 5.03 -7.95
N ILE A 35 -0.81 5.29 -6.90
CA ILE A 35 0.63 4.98 -6.87
C ILE A 35 0.97 4.09 -5.67
N ASP A 36 0.61 4.52 -4.46
CA ASP A 36 1.04 3.86 -3.23
C ASP A 36 0.00 2.84 -2.76
N GLY A 37 0.42 1.60 -2.53
CA GLY A 37 -0.33 0.65 -1.71
C GLY A 37 -0.22 1.02 -0.24
N VAL A 38 -1.28 0.76 0.55
CA VAL A 38 -1.34 1.13 1.96
C VAL A 38 -1.66 -0.09 2.80
N ILE A 39 -0.94 -0.22 3.90
CA ILE A 39 -1.12 -1.25 4.93
C ILE A 39 -1.46 -0.54 6.22
N LEU A 40 -2.59 -0.87 6.82
CA LEU A 40 -3.03 -0.40 8.12
C LEU A 40 -2.87 -1.54 9.12
N ILE A 41 -2.17 -1.29 10.22
CA ILE A 41 -1.84 -2.28 11.23
C ILE A 41 -2.30 -1.73 12.57
N GLU A 42 -3.19 -2.46 13.23
CA GLU A 42 -3.63 -2.19 14.60
C GLU A 42 -3.15 -3.33 15.50
N SER A 43 -2.05 -3.07 16.21
CA SER A 43 -1.37 -4.05 17.06
C SER A 43 -2.16 -4.41 18.32
N ASP A 44 -2.96 -3.49 18.86
CA ASP A 44 -3.75 -3.69 20.08
C ASP A 44 -4.89 -4.70 19.84
N LEU A 45 -5.59 -4.54 18.71
CA LEU A 45 -6.70 -5.42 18.30
C LEU A 45 -6.25 -6.58 17.38
N ARG A 46 -4.95 -6.66 17.08
CA ARG A 46 -4.35 -7.62 16.14
C ARG A 46 -5.05 -7.65 14.79
N GLN A 47 -5.54 -6.49 14.36
CA GLN A 47 -6.23 -6.31 13.09
C GLN A 47 -5.28 -5.71 12.07
N GLN A 48 -5.34 -6.19 10.83
CA GLN A 48 -4.56 -5.62 9.74
C GLN A 48 -5.35 -5.61 8.43
N GLY A 49 -5.13 -4.57 7.63
CA GLY A 49 -5.70 -4.43 6.31
C GLY A 49 -4.66 -3.96 5.32
N LEU A 50 -4.70 -4.52 4.11
CA LEU A 50 -3.85 -4.10 3.00
C LEU A 50 -4.71 -3.77 1.79
N PHE A 51 -4.41 -2.64 1.14
CA PHE A 51 -4.93 -2.30 -0.17
C PHE A 51 -3.81 -2.04 -1.16
N LEU A 52 -3.98 -2.62 -2.34
CA LEU A 52 -3.11 -2.46 -3.49
C LEU A 52 -3.35 -1.09 -4.16
N PRO A 53 -2.35 -0.56 -4.87
CA PRO A 53 -2.51 0.70 -5.59
C PRO A 53 -3.64 0.66 -6.64
N SER A 54 -3.95 -0.52 -7.23
CA SER A 54 -5.08 -0.68 -8.16
C SER A 54 -6.45 -0.39 -7.52
N VAL A 55 -6.57 -0.44 -6.19
CA VAL A 55 -7.84 -0.11 -5.51
C VAL A 55 -8.16 1.39 -5.62
N TRP A 56 -7.14 2.24 -5.80
CA TRP A 56 -7.34 3.67 -6.00
C TRP A 56 -8.16 4.00 -7.25
N GLU A 57 -8.13 3.16 -8.28
CA GLU A 57 -8.96 3.33 -9.48
C GLU A 57 -10.46 3.28 -9.14
N GLN A 58 -10.84 2.51 -8.13
CA GLN A 58 -12.21 2.41 -7.65
C GLN A 58 -12.54 3.47 -6.60
N ILE A 59 -11.53 3.92 -5.83
CA ILE A 59 -11.70 4.83 -4.69
C ILE A 59 -10.59 5.88 -4.73
N PRO A 60 -10.72 6.94 -5.55
CA PRO A 60 -9.71 7.99 -5.64
C PRO A 60 -9.70 8.90 -4.40
N GLU A 61 -10.75 8.87 -3.57
CA GLU A 61 -10.82 9.64 -2.33
C GLU A 61 -10.05 8.92 -1.20
N PRO A 62 -8.95 9.52 -0.67
CA PRO A 62 -8.14 8.88 0.36
C PRO A 62 -8.92 8.60 1.64
N ARG A 63 -9.88 9.47 1.99
CA ARG A 63 -10.72 9.28 3.17
C ARG A 63 -11.64 8.07 3.01
N ALA A 64 -12.25 7.89 1.86
CA ALA A 64 -13.03 6.70 1.56
C ALA A 64 -12.18 5.43 1.51
N PHE A 65 -10.97 5.53 0.96
CA PHE A 65 -10.02 4.43 0.87
C PHE A 65 -9.65 3.90 2.26
N VAL A 66 -9.23 4.79 3.16
CA VAL A 66 -8.87 4.42 4.54
C VAL A 66 -10.07 3.85 5.31
N ARG A 67 -11.28 4.44 5.17
CA ARG A 67 -12.50 3.90 5.79
C ARG A 67 -12.78 2.45 5.35
N ARG A 68 -12.64 2.15 4.06
CA ARG A 68 -12.83 0.79 3.53
C ARG A 68 -11.71 -0.15 3.94
N LEU A 69 -10.48 0.34 4.05
CA LEU A 69 -9.33 -0.42 4.54
C LEU A 69 -9.57 -0.86 5.98
N LYS A 70 -10.02 0.05 6.85
CA LYS A 70 -10.43 -0.26 8.22
C LYS A 70 -11.52 -1.32 8.26
N ARG A 71 -12.61 -1.15 7.50
CA ARG A 71 -13.69 -2.14 7.43
C ARG A 71 -13.19 -3.52 6.98
N LYS A 72 -12.28 -3.55 6.01
CA LYS A 72 -11.67 -4.81 5.53
C LYS A 72 -10.77 -5.45 6.59
N ALA A 73 -10.09 -4.62 7.38
CA ALA A 73 -9.31 -5.05 8.54
C ALA A 73 -10.18 -5.42 9.76
N GLY A 74 -11.52 -5.44 9.66
CA GLY A 74 -12.38 -5.70 10.82
C GLY A 74 -12.50 -4.53 11.81
N LEU A 75 -12.00 -3.35 11.46
CA LEU A 75 -12.05 -2.15 12.29
C LEU A 75 -13.29 -1.28 11.96
N PRO A 76 -13.87 -0.59 12.96
CA PRO A 76 -14.91 0.40 12.72
C PRO A 76 -14.43 1.55 11.82
N GLU A 77 -15.31 2.12 11.01
CA GLU A 77 -14.97 3.23 10.11
C GLU A 77 -14.46 4.48 10.84
N ASN A 78 -15.01 4.75 12.03
CA ASN A 78 -14.66 5.87 12.90
C ASN A 78 -13.58 5.50 13.94
N TYR A 79 -13.05 4.28 13.88
CA TYR A 79 -11.99 3.86 14.80
C TYR A 79 -10.66 4.50 14.41
N TRP A 80 -10.00 5.09 15.40
CA TRP A 80 -8.66 5.64 15.27
C TRP A 80 -7.92 5.42 16.57
N SER A 81 -6.64 5.08 16.48
CA SER A 81 -5.79 4.81 17.64
C SER A 81 -4.42 5.45 17.44
N PRO A 82 -3.81 6.04 18.48
CA PRO A 82 -2.45 6.57 18.40
C PRO A 82 -1.38 5.48 18.22
N TRP A 83 -1.72 4.23 18.51
CA TRP A 83 -0.84 3.06 18.32
C TRP A 83 -0.98 2.43 16.93
N MET A 84 -1.96 2.89 16.14
CA MET A 84 -2.17 2.42 14.78
C MET A 84 -0.99 2.83 13.90
N GLN A 85 -0.51 1.88 13.10
CA GLN A 85 0.61 2.09 12.20
C GLN A 85 0.11 1.99 10.76
N ALA A 86 0.55 2.92 9.92
CA ALA A 86 0.35 2.84 8.48
C ALA A 86 1.71 2.64 7.80
N LYS A 87 1.73 1.76 6.81
CA LYS A 87 2.87 1.59 5.92
C LYS A 87 2.42 1.80 4.49
N ARG A 88 3.30 2.34 3.66
CA ARG A 88 3.10 2.39 2.21
C ARG A 88 4.10 1.48 1.51
N PHE A 89 3.72 0.99 0.36
CA PHE A 89 4.60 0.23 -0.52
C PHE A 89 4.21 0.52 -1.97
N THR A 90 5.18 0.43 -2.87
CA THR A 90 4.94 0.49 -4.30
C THR A 90 4.96 -0.92 -4.88
N VAL A 91 4.13 -1.14 -5.89
CA VAL A 91 4.18 -2.37 -6.69
C VAL A 91 4.82 -2.00 -8.01
N GLU A 92 6.05 -2.44 -8.24
CA GLU A 92 6.63 -2.42 -9.58
C GLU A 92 6.06 -3.62 -10.34
N ALA A 93 5.22 -3.33 -11.33
CA ALA A 93 4.92 -4.32 -12.34
C ALA A 93 6.19 -4.51 -13.16
N PHE A 94 6.87 -5.63 -12.97
CA PHE A 94 7.85 -6.12 -13.93
C PHE A 94 7.08 -6.58 -15.17
N GLY A 95 6.64 -5.61 -15.97
CA GLY A 95 6.32 -5.83 -17.37
C GLY A 95 7.63 -5.82 -18.13
N ASP A 96 7.89 -6.87 -18.90
CA ASP A 96 8.94 -6.91 -19.91
C ASP A 96 8.65 -5.81 -20.94
N GLU A 97 9.00 -4.57 -20.63
CA GLU A 97 9.14 -3.53 -21.65
C GLU A 97 10.59 -3.58 -22.10
N ALA A 98 10.81 -4.52 -23.00
CA ALA A 98 11.87 -4.55 -23.98
C ALA A 98 12.26 -3.14 -24.43
N SER A 99 13.19 -2.51 -23.72
CA SER A 99 14.02 -1.46 -24.30
C SER A 99 15.07 -2.15 -25.17
N VAL A 100 14.58 -2.73 -26.27
CA VAL A 100 15.37 -2.94 -27.48
C VAL A 100 15.63 -1.55 -28.03
N ALA A 101 16.64 -0.90 -27.48
CA ALA A 101 17.38 0.12 -28.21
C ALA A 101 18.62 -0.57 -28.79
N THR A 102 18.42 -1.39 -29.83
CA THR A 102 19.46 -1.56 -30.84
C THR A 102 19.47 -0.30 -31.68
N PRO A 103 20.49 0.58 -31.60
CA PRO A 103 20.77 1.44 -32.72
C PRO A 103 21.30 0.56 -33.85
N GLU A 104 20.40 0.10 -34.73
CA GLU A 104 20.81 -0.21 -36.10
C GLU A 104 21.19 1.10 -36.77
N CYS A 105 22.41 1.58 -36.49
CA CYS A 105 23.02 2.62 -37.29
C CYS A 105 23.51 1.97 -38.58
N GLY A 106 22.59 1.90 -39.56
CA GLY A 106 22.90 1.56 -40.93
C GLY A 106 24.12 2.35 -41.38
N SER A 107 25.17 1.63 -41.76
CA SER A 107 26.30 2.18 -42.50
C SER A 107 26.08 1.84 -43.97
N PRO A 108 25.61 2.76 -44.81
CA PRO A 108 25.90 2.69 -46.23
C PRO A 108 27.22 3.43 -46.43
N SER A 109 28.32 2.72 -46.70
CA SER A 109 29.39 3.33 -47.49
C SER A 109 30.35 2.30 -48.07
N SER A 110 30.40 2.36 -49.40
CA SER A 110 31.39 1.93 -50.39
C SER A 110 32.71 1.32 -49.96
#